data_AF-A0A2G4U2K0-F1
#
_entry.id   AF-A0A2G4U2K0-F1
#
_cell.length_a   1.000
_cell.length_b   1.000
_cell.length_c   1.000
_cell.angle_alpha   90.00
_cell.angle_beta   90.00
_cell.angle_gamma   90.00
#
_symmetry.space_group_name_H-M   'P 1'
#
loop_
_entity.id
_entity.type
_entity.pdbx_description
1 polymer ?
#
loop_
_entity_poly.entity_id
_entity_poly.type
_entity_poly.pdbx_seq_one_letter_code
_entity_poly.pdbx_strand_id
1 'polypeptide(L)' 'MQEKKTKREFDRSNSTVKNIRFEDSLLEQIDSVAGQGNFSSWVKDSCRQRLEREGIEPKG' A
#
# COMPACT_ATOMS: atom_id res chain seq x y z
N MET A 1 -21.05 -18.04 -25.85
CA MET A 1 -20.85 -16.59 -25.66
C MET A 1 -20.40 -16.40 -24.22
N GLN A 2 -19.19 -15.88 -23.98
CA GLN A 2 -18.61 -15.80 -22.63
C GLN A 2 -19.00 -14.46 -22.01
N GLU A 3 -19.88 -14.51 -21.01
CA GLU A 3 -20.39 -13.33 -20.34
C GLU A 3 -19.26 -12.55 -19.66
N LYS A 4 -19.25 -11.24 -19.93
CA LYS A 4 -18.23 -10.28 -19.46
C LYS A 4 -18.12 -10.39 -17.93
N LYS A 5 -16.94 -10.81 -17.45
CA LYS A 5 -16.56 -10.70 -16.04
C LYS A 5 -16.81 -9.26 -15.61
N THR A 6 -17.78 -9.10 -14.72
CA THR A 6 -18.07 -7.90 -13.95
C THR A 6 -16.76 -7.33 -13.43
N LYS A 7 -16.45 -6.09 -13.81
CA LYS A 7 -15.35 -5.29 -13.26
C LYS A 7 -15.33 -5.48 -11.75
N ARG A 8 -14.25 -6.01 -11.20
CA ARG A 8 -14.08 -6.10 -9.74
C ARG A 8 -14.14 -4.68 -9.17
N GLU A 9 -15.04 -4.42 -8.24
CA GLU A 9 -15.24 -3.11 -7.58
C GLU A 9 -14.00 -2.56 -6.85
N PHE A 10 -12.93 -3.36 -6.75
CA PHE A 10 -11.64 -2.94 -6.20
C PHE A 10 -10.73 -2.21 -7.20
N ASP A 11 -11.16 -2.07 -8.47
CA ASP A 11 -10.50 -1.22 -9.45
C ASP A 11 -10.81 0.26 -9.16
N ARG A 12 -10.28 0.75 -8.02
CA ARG A 12 -10.26 2.19 -7.74
C ARG A 12 -9.43 2.83 -8.84
N SER A 13 -10.03 3.71 -9.64
CA SER A 13 -9.53 4.21 -10.92
C SER A 13 -8.19 4.98 -10.89
N ASN A 14 -7.47 4.99 -9.77
CA ASN A 14 -6.14 5.59 -9.59
C ASN A 14 -5.21 4.75 -8.69
N SER A 15 -5.44 3.43 -8.53
CA SER A 15 -4.61 2.57 -7.67
C SER A 15 -3.89 1.49 -8.48
N THR A 16 -2.55 1.48 -8.43
CA THR A 16 -1.75 0.37 -8.94
C THR A 16 -1.36 -0.56 -7.80
N VAL A 17 -1.64 -1.86 -7.91
CA VAL A 17 -1.14 -2.85 -6.95
C VAL A 17 0.33 -3.15 -7.26
N LYS A 18 1.20 -3.00 -6.25
CA LYS A 18 2.60 -3.40 -6.31
C LYS A 18 2.81 -4.55 -5.33
N ASN A 19 3.22 -5.72 -5.83
CA ASN A 19 3.62 -6.85 -4.98
C ASN A 19 5.10 -6.68 -4.63
N ILE A 20 5.39 -6.50 -3.35
CA ILE A 20 6.76 -6.35 -2.82
C ILE A 20 6.96 -7.35 -1.68
N ARG A 21 8.19 -7.87 -1.54
CA ARG A 21 8.57 -8.78 -0.47
C ARG A 21 9.25 -7.99 0.65
N PHE A 22 8.79 -8.20 1.88
CA PHE A 22 9.44 -7.70 3.09
C PHE A 22 10.26 -8.82 3.74
N GLU A 23 11.30 -8.45 4.48
CA GLU A 23 11.98 -9.36 5.40
C GLU A 23 11.05 -9.66 6.59
N ASP A 24 11.08 -10.89 7.11
CA ASP A 24 10.19 -11.32 8.19
C ASP A 24 10.36 -10.46 9.44
N SER A 25 11.60 -10.15 9.81
CA SER A 25 11.93 -9.29 10.96
C SER A 25 11.37 -7.87 10.81
N LEU A 26 11.38 -7.32 9.59
CA LEU A 26 10.83 -6.00 9.31
C LEU A 26 9.30 -6.02 9.36
N LEU A 27 8.68 -7.07 8.82
CA LEU A 27 7.23 -7.24 8.86
C LEU A 27 6.72 -7.34 10.30
N GLU A 28 7.38 -8.14 11.16
CA GLU A 28 7.05 -8.26 12.58
C GLU A 28 7.13 -6.92 13.31
N GLN A 29 8.14 -6.11 13.02
CA GLN A 29 8.27 -4.76 13.61
C GLN A 29 7.15 -3.83 13.15
N ILE A 30 6.80 -3.86 11.86
CA ILE A 30 5.73 -3.04 11.32
C ILE A 30 4.38 -3.45 11.91
N ASP A 31 4.07 -4.76 11.97
CA ASP A 31 2.81 -5.24 12.55
C ASP A 31 2.70 -4.94 14.05
N SER A 32 3.82 -4.98 14.78
CA SER A 32 3.88 -4.59 16.20
C SER A 32 3.52 -3.11 16.42
N VAL A 33 3.98 -2.21 15.53
CA VAL A 33 3.74 -0.76 15.66
C VAL A 33 2.43 -0.32 15.01
N ALA A 34 2.12 -0.82 13.82
CA ALA A 34 0.92 -0.45 13.07
C ALA A 34 -0.36 -1.04 13.69
N GLY A 35 -0.24 -2.20 14.32
CA GLY A 35 -1.38 -2.99 14.79
C GLY A 35 -2.05 -3.77 13.65
N GLN A 36 -2.74 -4.84 14.03
CA GLN A 36 -3.36 -5.77 13.10
C GLN A 36 -4.34 -5.06 12.15
N GLY A 37 -4.12 -5.18 10.84
CA GLY A 37 -4.99 -4.62 9.79
C GLY A 37 -4.61 -3.21 9.30
N ASN A 38 -3.63 -2.55 9.93
CA ASN A 38 -3.19 -1.21 9.53
C ASN A 38 -1.91 -1.20 8.68
N PHE A 39 -1.31 -2.37 8.40
CA PHE A 39 -0.06 -2.50 7.64
C PHE A 39 -0.07 -1.66 6.36
N SER A 40 -1.12 -1.77 5.55
CA SER A 40 -1.21 -1.06 4.27
C SER A 40 -1.27 0.46 4.42
N SER A 41 -1.87 0.97 5.50
CA SER A 41 -1.92 2.40 5.79
C SER A 41 -0.55 2.87 6.26
N TRP A 42 0.06 2.13 7.18
CA TRP A 42 1.38 2.42 7.74
C TRP A 42 2.44 2.51 6.64
N VAL A 43 2.48 1.53 5.73
CA VAL A 43 3.45 1.54 4.62
C VAL A 43 3.23 2.74 3.69
N LYS A 44 1.97 3.10 3.41
CA LYS A 44 1.66 4.27 2.57
C LYS A 44 2.11 5.57 3.23
N ASP A 45 1.85 5.75 4.51
CA ASP A 45 2.29 6.93 5.26
C ASP A 45 3.80 7.02 5.36
N SER A 46 4.49 5.89 5.58
CA SER A 46 5.95 5.82 5.54
C SER A 46 6.51 6.23 4.18
N CYS A 47 5.87 5.81 3.07
CA CYS A 47 6.26 6.26 1.74
C CYS A 47 6.04 7.77 1.53
N ARG A 48 4.91 8.34 1.99
CA ARG A 48 4.65 9.79 1.90
C ARG A 48 5.69 10.58 2.68
N GLN A 49 5.96 10.20 3.93
CA GLN A 49 6.99 10.84 4.77
C GLN A 49 8.38 10.74 4.14
N ARG A 50 8.71 9.63 3.47
CA ARG A 50 9.98 9.49 2.76
C ARG A 50 10.07 10.46 1.59
N LEU A 51 9.00 10.64 0.82
CA LEU A 51 8.95 11.61 -0.29
C LEU A 51 9.11 13.05 0.21
N GLU A 52 8.42 13.42 1.29
CA GLU A 52 8.53 14.76 1.91
C GLU A 52 9.97 15.06 2.33
N ARG A 53 10.67 14.08 2.93
CA ARG A 53 12.09 14.22 3.31
C ARG A 53 13.02 14.41 2.12
N GLU A 54 12.66 13.87 0.96
CA GLU A 54 13.40 14.05 -0.30
C GLU A 54 12.97 15.34 -1.03
N GLY A 55 12.11 16.17 -0.43
CA GLY A 55 11.62 17.42 -1.02
C GLY A 55 10.59 17.21 -2.14
N ILE A 56 10.04 15.99 -2.25
CA ILE A 56 9.02 15.64 -3.24
C ILE A 56 7.66 15.73 -2.54
N GLU A 57 6.82 16.65 -3.01
CA GLU A 57 5.46 16.79 -2.49
C GLU A 57 4.64 15.52 -2.82
N PRO A 58 4.19 14.75 -1.80
CA PRO A 58 3.49 13.50 -2.05
C PRO A 58 2.14 13.79 -2.70
N LYS A 59 1.95 13.31 -3.93
CA LYS A 59 0.67 13.41 -4.65
C LYS A 59 -0.24 12.28 -4.19
N GLY A 60 -1.34 12.59 -3.50
CA GLY A 60 -2.31 11.57 -3.05
C GLY A 60 -3.47 12.13 -2.27
#